data_AF-F0X2U2-F1
#
_entry.id   AF-F0X2U2-F1
#
_cell.length_a   1.000
_cell.length_b   1.000
_cell.length_c   1.000
_cell.angle_alpha   90.00
_cell.angle_beta   90.00
_cell.angle_gamma   90.00
#
_symmetry.space_group_name_H-M   'P 1'
#
loop_
_entity.id
_entity.type
_entity.pdbx_description
1 polymer ?
#
loop_
_entity_poly.entity_id
_entity_poly.type
_entity_poly.pdbx_seq_one_letter_code
_entity_poly.pdbx_strand_id
1 'polypeptide(L)'
;MPRGRNTESENGGRKPRQYMRNVPTQSFRITVIDHYDAHAMPATLESFYPGVVSSVKEMKRTSRYLWAKSSEKLVRLCKAQATSELRRSREIGTVTTLLRDA
;
A
#
# COMPACT_ATOMS: atom_id res chain seq x y z
N MET A 1 9.62 -27.07 7.99
CA MET A 1 9.38 -26.11 6.89
C MET A 1 9.98 -24.76 7.25
N PRO A 2 11.09 -24.31 6.64
CA PRO A 2 11.57 -22.96 6.93
C PRO A 2 10.57 -21.97 6.31
N ARG A 3 9.87 -21.21 7.16
CA ARG A 3 9.05 -20.06 6.75
C ARG A 3 9.99 -18.92 6.35
N GLY A 4 10.50 -18.93 5.12
CA GLY A 4 11.47 -17.95 4.62
C GLY A 4 10.82 -16.72 4.00
N ARG A 5 11.07 -15.53 4.56
CA ARG A 5 10.78 -14.23 3.91
C ARG A 5 11.85 -13.99 2.84
N ASN A 6 11.41 -13.89 1.59
CA ASN A 6 12.11 -13.45 0.37
C ASN A 6 13.58 -13.87 0.18
N THR A 7 13.76 -14.66 -0.87
CA THR A 7 15.01 -15.12 -1.49
C THR A 7 16.08 -14.05 -1.59
N GLU A 8 17.30 -14.49 -1.31
CA GLU A 8 18.55 -13.73 -1.40
C GLU A 8 18.72 -13.09 -2.78
N SER A 9 19.36 -11.92 -2.83
CA SER A 9 19.84 -11.33 -4.07
C SER A 9 20.97 -12.20 -4.64
N GLU A 10 21.23 -12.11 -5.95
CA GLU A 10 22.30 -12.87 -6.61
C GLU A 10 23.69 -12.64 -5.97
N ASN A 11 23.86 -11.50 -5.29
CA ASN A 11 25.09 -11.13 -4.56
C ASN A 11 24.99 -11.40 -3.05
N GLY A 12 24.03 -12.22 -2.61
CA GLY A 12 23.66 -12.35 -1.20
C GLY A 12 22.89 -11.13 -0.69
N GLY A 13 22.14 -11.30 0.40
CA GLY A 13 21.40 -10.21 1.04
C GLY A 13 19.97 -10.01 0.55
N ARG A 14 19.25 -9.06 1.15
CA ARG A 14 17.82 -8.87 0.95
C ARG A 14 17.53 -8.27 -0.43
N LYS A 15 16.71 -8.94 -1.25
CA LYS A 15 16.20 -8.35 -2.51
C LYS A 15 15.59 -6.96 -2.26
N PRO A 16 15.97 -5.94 -3.05
CA PRO A 16 15.38 -4.63 -2.93
C PRO A 16 13.88 -4.73 -3.20
N ARG A 17 13.09 -4.03 -2.38
CA ARG A 17 11.64 -3.97 -2.60
C ARG A 17 11.37 -3.22 -3.90
N GLN A 18 10.96 -3.93 -4.93
CA GLN A 18 10.48 -3.32 -6.17
C GLN A 18 9.28 -2.42 -5.86
N TYR A 19 9.38 -1.16 -6.30
CA TYR A 19 8.27 -0.22 -6.21
C TYR A 19 7.28 -0.53 -7.34
N MET A 20 6.06 -0.89 -6.97
CA MET A 20 4.97 -1.09 -7.92
C MET A 20 4.34 0.27 -8.24
N ARG A 21 4.21 0.61 -9.52
CA ARG A 21 3.58 1.87 -9.97
C ARG A 21 2.12 2.00 -9.50
N ASN A 22 1.45 0.86 -9.28
CA ASN A 22 0.02 0.74 -8.96
C ASN A 22 -0.29 0.81 -7.45
N VAL A 23 0.61 1.39 -6.64
CA VAL A 23 0.37 1.57 -5.20
C VAL A 23 -0.69 2.66 -4.98
N PRO A 24 -1.78 2.40 -4.22
CA PRO A 24 -2.81 3.40 -3.95
C PRO A 24 -2.29 4.52 -3.04
N THR A 25 -2.86 5.72 -3.20
CA THR A 25 -2.58 6.91 -2.36
C THR A 25 -3.09 6.73 -0.93
N GLN A 26 -2.65 7.56 0.01
CA GLN A 26 -3.18 7.51 1.37
C GLN A 26 -4.67 7.85 1.42
N SER A 27 -5.10 8.87 0.66
CA SER A 27 -6.50 9.26 0.55
C SER A 27 -7.39 8.09 0.12
N PHE A 28 -7.00 7.40 -0.94
CA PHE A 28 -7.73 6.23 -1.44
C PHE A 28 -7.85 5.12 -0.39
N ARG A 29 -6.79 4.87 0.39
CA ARG A 29 -6.82 3.85 1.44
C ARG A 29 -7.82 4.17 2.54
N ILE A 30 -7.93 5.44 2.93
CA ILE A 30 -8.92 5.88 3.91
C ILE A 30 -10.33 5.73 3.34
N THR A 31 -10.57 6.19 2.12
CA THR A 31 -11.89 6.04 1.47
C THR A 31 -12.34 4.57 1.42
N VAL A 32 -11.44 3.63 1.14
CA VAL A 32 -11.74 2.19 1.16
C VAL A 32 -12.03 1.68 2.57
N ILE A 33 -11.35 2.19 3.60
CA ILE A 33 -11.62 1.83 5.00
C ILE A 33 -13.00 2.36 5.40
N ASP A 34 -13.27 3.64 5.18
CA ASP A 34 -14.52 4.30 5.55
C ASP A 34 -15.73 3.67 4.85
N HIS A 35 -15.59 3.35 3.56
CA HIS A 35 -16.64 2.65 2.81
C HIS A 35 -16.90 1.25 3.36
N TYR A 36 -15.87 0.52 3.83
CA TYR A 36 -16.11 -0.77 4.47
C TYR A 36 -16.86 -0.62 5.80
N ASP A 37 -16.56 0.42 6.57
CA ASP A 37 -17.24 0.59 7.86
C ASP A 37 -18.74 0.85 7.65
N ALA A 38 -19.13 1.43 6.50
CA ALA A 38 -20.51 1.56 6.06
C ALA A 38 -21.06 0.32 5.31
N HIS A 39 -20.20 -0.50 4.69
CA HIS A 39 -20.59 -1.56 3.76
C HIS A 39 -19.73 -2.84 3.89
N ALA A 40 -20.32 -4.02 3.72
CA ALA A 40 -19.57 -5.27 3.80
C ALA A 40 -18.41 -5.40 2.78
N MET A 41 -17.46 -6.31 3.06
CA MET A 41 -16.28 -6.54 2.20
C MET A 41 -16.62 -6.77 0.72
N PRO A 42 -17.62 -7.59 0.34
CA PRO A 42 -17.91 -7.85 -1.06
C PRO A 42 -18.30 -6.58 -1.82
N ALA A 43 -19.15 -5.74 -1.21
CA ALA A 43 -19.57 -4.46 -1.80
C ALA A 43 -18.40 -3.48 -1.95
N THR A 44 -17.50 -3.45 -0.97
CA THR A 44 -16.29 -2.64 -1.03
C THR A 44 -15.36 -3.09 -2.16
N LEU A 45 -15.13 -4.40 -2.31
CA LEU A 45 -14.27 -4.90 -3.40
C LEU A 45 -14.88 -4.61 -4.78
N GLU A 46 -16.19 -4.74 -4.95
CA GLU A 46 -16.83 -4.46 -6.23
C GLU A 46 -16.79 -2.96 -6.60
N SER A 47 -16.96 -2.08 -5.60
CA SER A 47 -16.95 -0.63 -5.82
C SER A 47 -15.57 -0.08 -6.17
N PHE A 48 -14.51 -0.55 -5.49
CA PHE A 48 -13.15 -0.02 -5.68
C PHE A 48 -12.27 -0.84 -6.61
N TYR A 49 -12.62 -2.10 -6.86
CA TYR A 49 -11.86 -3.02 -7.69
C TYR A 49 -12.77 -3.82 -8.64
N PRO A 50 -13.55 -3.12 -9.50
CA PRO A 50 -14.43 -3.79 -10.46
C PRO A 50 -13.63 -4.61 -11.47
N GLY A 51 -14.17 -5.78 -11.85
CA GLY A 51 -13.56 -6.63 -12.88
C GLY A 51 -12.24 -7.32 -12.49
N VAL A 52 -11.84 -7.25 -11.22
CA VAL A 52 -10.60 -7.88 -10.75
C VAL A 52 -10.79 -9.39 -10.51
N VAL A 53 -9.81 -10.19 -10.95
CA VAL A 53 -9.79 -11.66 -10.78
C VAL A 53 -9.79 -12.03 -9.29
N SER A 54 -10.41 -13.16 -8.94
CA SER A 54 -10.58 -13.64 -7.55
C SER A 54 -9.30 -13.64 -6.71
N SER A 55 -8.18 -14.10 -7.25
CA SER A 55 -6.88 -14.11 -6.56
C SER A 55 -6.39 -12.71 -6.19
N VAL A 56 -6.59 -11.74 -7.07
CA VAL A 56 -6.22 -10.34 -6.84
C VAL A 56 -7.22 -9.68 -5.88
N LYS A 57 -8.52 -10.03 -5.95
CA LYS A 57 -9.53 -9.59 -4.96
C LYS A 57 -9.15 -10.00 -3.53
N GLU A 58 -8.66 -11.21 -3.32
CA GLU A 58 -8.16 -11.66 -2.00
C GLU A 58 -6.91 -10.90 -1.54
N MET A 59 -6.00 -10.56 -2.47
CA MET A 59 -4.86 -9.70 -2.15
C MET A 59 -5.30 -8.28 -1.75
N LYS A 60 -6.32 -7.71 -2.41
CA LYS A 60 -6.89 -6.40 -2.05
C LYS A 60 -7.59 -6.45 -0.69
N ARG A 61 -8.35 -7.51 -0.42
CA ARG A 61 -8.96 -7.77 0.89
C ARG A 61 -7.90 -7.78 1.99
N THR A 62 -6.81 -8.51 1.79
CA THR A 62 -5.68 -8.55 2.74
C THR A 62 -5.06 -7.16 2.94
N SER A 63 -4.89 -6.41 1.85
CA SER A 63 -4.34 -5.05 1.90
C SER A 63 -5.21 -4.12 2.76
N ARG A 64 -6.54 -4.23 2.66
CA ARG A 64 -7.48 -3.46 3.48
C ARG A 64 -7.29 -3.73 4.98
N TYR A 65 -7.14 -4.99 5.39
CA TYR A 65 -6.87 -5.30 6.80
C TYR A 65 -5.55 -4.70 7.31
N LEU A 66 -4.51 -4.69 6.47
CA LEU A 66 -3.24 -4.04 6.80
C LEU A 66 -3.38 -2.53 6.95
N TRP A 67 -4.19 -1.89 6.11
CA TRP A 67 -4.48 -0.46 6.21
C TRP A 67 -5.32 -0.14 7.44
N ALA A 68 -6.35 -0.94 7.74
CA ALA A 68 -7.18 -0.80 8.93
C ALA A 68 -6.33 -0.87 10.21
N LYS A 69 -5.36 -1.79 10.29
CA LYS A 69 -4.41 -1.88 11.41
C LYS A 69 -3.54 -0.62 11.59
N SER A 70 -3.37 0.17 10.54
CA SER A 70 -2.57 1.39 10.55
C SER A 70 -3.41 2.66 10.26
N SER A 71 -4.73 2.59 10.52
CA SER A 71 -5.70 3.64 10.19
C SER A 71 -5.35 4.98 10.84
N GLU A 72 -4.97 5.00 12.13
CA GLU A 72 -4.57 6.23 12.82
C GLU A 72 -3.42 6.97 12.12
N LYS A 73 -2.42 6.21 11.66
CA LYS A 73 -1.29 6.76 10.91
C LYS A 73 -1.74 7.30 9.56
N LEU A 74 -2.64 6.59 8.87
CA LEU A 74 -3.20 7.04 7.60
C LEU A 74 -3.98 8.35 7.78
N VAL A 75 -4.85 8.44 8.78
CA VAL A 75 -5.62 9.65 9.10
C VAL A 75 -4.69 10.83 9.36
N ARG A 76 -3.62 10.65 10.16
CA ARG A 76 -2.62 11.70 10.39
C ARG A 76 -1.94 12.16 9.09
N LEU A 77 -1.59 11.22 8.20
CA LEU A 77 -0.98 11.53 6.91
C LEU A 77 -1.96 12.19 5.93
N CYS A 78 -3.25 11.93 6.03
CA CYS A 78 -4.24 12.56 5.16
C CYS A 78 -4.67 13.95 5.62
N LYS A 79 -4.46 14.32 6.90
CA LYS A 79 -4.73 15.68 7.39
C LYS A 79 -3.94 16.77 6.66
N ALA A 80 -2.73 16.45 6.19
CA ALA A 80 -1.96 17.35 5.34
C ALA A 80 -2.20 17.02 3.86
N GLN A 81 -2.66 18.00 3.09
CA GLN A 81 -2.98 17.85 1.66
C GLN A 81 -1.79 17.27 0.88
N ALA A 82 -0.58 17.78 1.14
CA ALA A 82 0.66 17.34 0.51
C ALA A 82 0.96 15.84 0.70
N THR A 83 0.56 15.25 1.84
CA THR A 83 0.83 13.84 2.16
C THR A 83 -0.34 12.91 1.83
N SER A 84 -1.53 13.46 1.58
CA SER A 84 -2.73 12.70 1.21
C SER A 84 -2.60 12.00 -0.16
N GLU A 85 -2.00 12.70 -1.13
CA GLU A 85 -1.79 12.19 -2.50
C GLU A 85 -0.54 11.31 -2.61
N LEU A 86 0.32 11.28 -1.59
CA LEU A 86 1.49 10.43 -1.59
C LEU A 86 1.10 8.95 -1.53
N ARG A 87 1.81 8.13 -2.30
CA ARG A 87 1.65 6.67 -2.28
C ARG A 87 2.44 6.02 -1.13
N ARG A 88 3.43 6.72 -0.60
CA ARG A 88 4.32 6.24 0.46
C ARG A 88 4.77 7.39 1.36
N SER A 89 4.67 7.20 2.68
CA SER A 89 5.33 8.07 3.65
C SER A 89 6.83 7.78 3.67
N ARG A 90 7.65 8.82 3.59
CA ARG A 90 9.10 8.75 3.82
C ARG A 90 9.42 9.39 5.18
N GLU A 91 10.49 8.94 5.82
CA GLU A 91 10.99 9.63 7.00
C GLU A 91 11.58 10.97 6.57
N ILE A 92 11.38 12.00 7.41
CA ILE A 92 11.96 13.32 7.20
C ILE A 92 13.48 13.16 7.20
N GLY A 93 14.16 13.69 6.17
CA GLY A 93 15.61 13.56 6.00
C GLY A 93 16.06 12.43 5.06
N THR A 94 15.16 11.57 4.56
CA THR A 94 15.52 10.60 3.51
C THR A 94 15.52 11.27 2.13
N VAL A 95 16.60 11.96 1.77
CA VAL A 95 16.80 12.53 0.43
C VAL A 95 17.19 11.42 -0.54
N THR A 96 16.48 11.33 -1.68
CA THR A 96 16.96 10.56 -2.84
C THR A 96 17.64 11.52 -3.79
N THR A 97 18.98 11.55 -3.78
CA THR A 97 19.74 12.16 -4.86
C THR A 97 19.59 11.27 -6.08
N LEU A 98 18.90 11.75 -7.12
CA LEU A 98 19.01 11.14 -8.44
C LEU A 98 20.43 11.42 -8.91
N LEU A 99 21.28 10.39 -8.99
CA LEU A 99 22.55 10.54 -9.70
C LEU A 99 22.20 10.88 -11.15
N ARG A 100 22.68 12.03 -11.60
CA ARG A 100 22.56 12.48 -12.98
C ARG A 100 23.69 11.79 -13.76
N ASP A 101 23.57 10.49 -13.99
CA ASP A 101 24.26 9.74 -15.05
C ASP A 101 23.84 8.27 -15.02
N ALA A 102 23.07 7.87 -16.03
CA ALA A 102 22.93 6.51 -16.55
C ALA A 102 22.45 6.59 -18.00
#